data_AF-A0A1V5K782-F1
#
_entry.id   AF-A0A1V5K782-F1
#
_cell.length_a   1.000
_cell.length_b   1.000
_cell.length_c   1.000
_cell.angle_alpha   90.00
_cell.angle_beta   90.00
_cell.angle_gamma   90.00
#
_symmetry.space_group_name_H-M   'P 1'
#
loop_
_entity.id
_entity.type
_entity.pdbx_description
1 polymer ?
#
loop_
_entity_poly.entity_id
_entity_poly.type
_entity_poly.pdbx_seq_one_letter_code
_entity_poly.pdbx_strand_id
1 'polypeptide(L)'
;MAQIPEYLGIAVTARADSCGVDFVSRFFAPRVGVNEDPVTGSSHTELIPFWAARLGKSTLVAQQLSRRGGMLLCEQAGERVVIGGRAALYMIGEILPCSSRPARDGRRIGSA
;
A
#
# COMPACT_ATOMS: atom_id res chain seq x y z
N MET A 1 12.10 -6.26 -17.18
CA MET A 1 11.13 -5.28 -16.63
C MET A 1 11.78 -3.92 -16.70
N ALA A 2 11.14 -2.94 -17.36
CA ALA A 2 11.69 -1.59 -17.43
C ALA A 2 11.79 -1.01 -16.01
N GLN A 3 12.95 -0.44 -15.66
CA GLN A 3 13.14 0.21 -14.36
C GLN A 3 13.15 1.72 -14.56
N ILE A 4 12.41 2.43 -13.70
CA ILE A 4 12.40 3.89 -13.65
C ILE A 4 13.16 4.30 -12.38
N PRO A 5 14.47 4.56 -12.47
CA PRO A 5 15.37 4.59 -11.31
C PRO A 5 15.11 5.75 -10.35
N GLU A 6 14.47 6.81 -10.82
CA GLU A 6 14.22 8.04 -10.06
C GLU A 6 13.08 7.91 -9.04
N TYR A 7 12.18 6.93 -9.22
CA TYR A 7 10.98 6.79 -8.41
C TYR A 7 11.00 5.52 -7.55
N LEU A 8 10.27 5.57 -6.43
CA LEU A 8 10.05 4.40 -5.58
C LEU A 8 9.10 3.40 -6.24
N GLY A 9 8.02 3.91 -6.82
CA GLY A 9 6.98 3.12 -7.46
C GLY A 9 6.16 3.96 -8.44
N ILE A 10 5.23 3.30 -9.10
CA ILE A 10 4.38 3.86 -10.15
C ILE A 10 2.94 3.64 -9.74
N ALA A 11 2.19 4.74 -9.60
CA ALA A 11 0.74 4.71 -9.47
C ALA A 11 0.11 4.87 -10.86
N VAL A 12 -0.77 3.95 -11.24
CA VAL A 12 -1.62 4.07 -12.43
C VAL A 12 -3.03 4.36 -11.95
N THR A 13 -3.70 5.38 -12.49
CA THR A 13 -5.03 5.79 -12.04
C THR A 13 -5.94 6.17 -13.19
N ALA A 14 -7.25 6.00 -13.00
CA ALA A 14 -8.28 6.40 -13.95
C ALA A 14 -9.56 6.79 -13.20
N ARG A 15 -10.44 7.52 -13.88
CA ARG A 15 -11.81 7.74 -13.38
C ARG A 15 -12.52 6.39 -13.36
N ALA A 16 -13.31 6.14 -12.33
CA ALA A 16 -14.07 4.90 -12.25
C ALA A 16 -15.31 4.96 -13.16
N ASP A 17 -15.62 3.84 -13.80
CA ASP A 17 -16.88 3.65 -14.56
C ASP A 17 -17.99 3.03 -13.69
N SER A 18 -17.63 2.48 -12.52
CA SER A 18 -18.54 1.82 -11.60
C SER A 18 -19.31 2.82 -10.74
N CYS A 19 -20.61 2.56 -10.56
CA CYS A 19 -21.44 3.36 -9.66
C CYS A 19 -20.92 3.27 -8.22
N GLY A 20 -20.76 4.42 -7.56
CA GLY A 20 -20.33 4.53 -6.17
C GLY A 20 -18.81 4.54 -5.94
N VAL A 21 -17.99 4.50 -6.99
CA VAL A 21 -16.54 4.74 -6.93
C VAL A 21 -16.22 5.96 -7.79
N ASP A 22 -15.36 6.85 -7.31
CA ASP A 22 -14.97 8.07 -8.03
C ASP A 22 -13.74 7.84 -8.90
N PHE A 23 -12.74 7.13 -8.38
CA PHE A 23 -11.52 6.79 -9.12
C PHE A 23 -10.94 5.44 -8.70
N VAL A 24 -10.14 4.88 -9.61
CA VAL A 24 -9.44 3.61 -9.40
C VAL A 24 -7.93 3.80 -9.51
N SER A 25 -7.17 2.93 -8.86
CA SER A 25 -5.72 2.94 -8.96
C SER A 25 -5.09 1.54 -8.89
N ARG A 26 -3.84 1.43 -9.32
CA ARG A 26 -2.93 0.31 -9.06
C ARG A 26 -1.54 0.87 -8.74
N PHE A 27 -0.78 0.18 -7.90
CA PHE A 27 0.53 0.64 -7.46
C PHE A 27 1.59 -0.46 -7.59
N PHE A 28 2.71 -0.13 -8.23
CA PHE A 28 3.80 -1.06 -8.53
C PHE A 28 5.13 -0.50 -8.03
N ALA A 29 5.89 -1.26 -7.25
CA ALA A 29 7.19 -0.83 -6.70
C ALA A 29 8.25 -1.94 -6.78
N PRO A 30 8.56 -2.44 -8.00
CA PRO A 30 9.44 -3.60 -8.17
C PRO A 30 10.86 -3.38 -7.64
N ARG A 31 11.32 -2.12 -7.56
CA ARG A 31 12.64 -1.75 -7.04
C ARG A 31 12.82 -2.13 -5.57
N VAL A 32 11.74 -2.18 -4.79
CA VAL A 32 11.76 -2.58 -3.38
C VAL A 32 11.19 -3.99 -3.16
N GLY A 33 11.14 -4.80 -4.23
CA GLY A 33 10.66 -6.18 -4.17
C GLY A 33 9.14 -6.32 -4.11
N VAL A 34 8.39 -5.23 -4.31
CA VAL A 34 6.92 -5.26 -4.35
C VAL A 34 6.45 -5.15 -5.79
N ASN A 35 6.18 -6.30 -6.42
CA ASN A 35 5.70 -6.33 -7.80
C ASN A 35 4.42 -5.50 -7.95
N GLU A 36 3.44 -5.71 -7.07
CA GLU A 36 2.22 -4.92 -6.95
C GLU A 36 1.78 -4.91 -5.48
N ASP A 37 1.47 -3.73 -4.96
CA ASP A 37 0.97 -3.57 -3.59
C ASP A 37 -0.57 -3.69 -3.59
N PRO A 38 -1.18 -4.51 -2.71
CA PRO A 38 -2.63 -4.68 -2.64
C PRO A 38 -3.42 -3.38 -2.46
N VAL A 39 -3.01 -2.53 -1.50
CA VAL A 39 -3.63 -1.24 -1.16
C VAL A 39 -2.56 -0.31 -0.60
N THR A 40 -2.34 0.84 -1.24
CA THR A 40 -1.21 1.74 -0.93
C THR A 40 -1.71 3.09 -0.45
N GLY A 41 -1.80 3.26 0.87
CA GLY A 41 -2.29 4.51 1.47
C GLY A 41 -1.42 5.73 1.11
N SER A 42 -0.10 5.58 1.07
CA SER A 42 0.81 6.68 0.70
C SER A 42 0.58 7.20 -0.72
N SER A 43 0.28 6.32 -1.70
CA SER A 43 -0.04 6.78 -3.06
C SER A 43 -1.27 7.71 -3.10
N HIS A 44 -2.20 7.53 -2.16
CA HIS A 44 -3.42 8.33 -2.09
C HIS A 44 -3.19 9.74 -1.55
N THR A 45 -2.02 10.05 -0.96
CA THR A 45 -1.69 11.44 -0.59
C THR A 45 -1.55 12.34 -1.81
N GLU A 46 -1.22 11.77 -2.97
CA GLU A 46 -1.15 12.49 -4.25
C GLU A 46 -2.42 12.31 -5.09
N LEU A 47 -3.01 11.12 -5.08
CA LEU A 47 -4.19 10.82 -5.91
C LEU A 47 -5.46 11.55 -5.43
N ILE A 48 -5.65 11.70 -4.12
CA ILE A 48 -6.83 12.37 -3.56
C ILE A 48 -6.91 13.83 -4.02
N PRO A 49 -5.90 14.71 -3.84
CA PRO A 49 -5.99 16.09 -4.31
C PRO A 49 -6.14 16.18 -5.83
N PHE A 50 -5.45 15.30 -6.58
CA PHE A 50 -5.57 15.22 -8.03
C PHE A 50 -7.02 14.96 -8.50
N TRP A 51 -7.68 13.95 -7.92
CA TRP A 51 -9.06 13.61 -8.30
C TRP A 51 -10.09 14.54 -7.68
N ALA A 52 -9.86 15.04 -6.46
CA ALA A 52 -10.73 16.03 -5.81
C ALA A 52 -10.88 17.28 -6.67
N ALA A 53 -9.76 17.84 -7.14
CA ALA A 53 -9.75 18.99 -8.03
C ALA A 53 -10.43 18.70 -9.36
N ARG A 54 -10.19 17.53 -9.95
CA ARG A 54 -10.72 17.15 -11.27
C ARG A 54 -12.22 16.83 -11.26
N LEU A 55 -12.73 16.32 -10.15
CA LEU A 55 -14.14 15.93 -10.00
C LEU A 55 -14.97 16.99 -9.27
N GLY A 56 -14.33 18.03 -8.71
CA GLY A 56 -15.01 19.06 -7.92
C GLY A 56 -15.61 18.52 -6.63
N LYS A 57 -14.95 17.55 -5.99
CA LYS A 57 -15.43 16.86 -4.78
C LYS A 57 -14.40 16.93 -3.67
N SER A 58 -14.84 17.14 -2.43
CA SER A 58 -14.00 17.03 -1.24
C SER A 58 -13.98 15.60 -0.67
N THR A 59 -15.07 14.86 -0.78
CA THR A 59 -15.17 13.45 -0.38
C THR A 59 -15.23 12.55 -1.59
N LEU A 60 -14.43 11.49 -1.56
CA LEU A 60 -14.22 10.58 -2.69
C LEU A 60 -14.24 9.14 -2.20
N VAL A 61 -14.72 8.23 -3.03
CA VAL A 61 -14.56 6.79 -2.86
C VAL A 61 -13.54 6.30 -3.88
N ALA A 62 -12.45 5.70 -3.41
CA ALA A 62 -11.40 5.15 -4.25
C ALA A 62 -11.38 3.63 -4.18
N GLN A 63 -10.93 2.98 -5.27
CA GLN A 63 -10.70 1.54 -5.28
C GLN A 63 -9.35 1.19 -5.90
N GLN A 64 -8.51 0.47 -5.15
CA GLN A 64 -7.26 -0.08 -5.67
C GLN A 64 -7.51 -1.45 -6.28
N LEU A 65 -7.35 -1.55 -7.59
CA LEU A 65 -7.67 -2.73 -8.41
C LEU A 65 -6.51 -3.74 -8.48
N SER A 66 -5.92 -4.04 -7.33
CA SER A 66 -4.99 -5.17 -7.20
C SER A 66 -5.77 -6.49 -7.22
N ARG A 67 -5.06 -7.63 -7.30
CA ARG A 67 -5.68 -8.97 -7.20
C ARG A 67 -6.53 -9.14 -5.93
N ARG A 68 -6.12 -8.54 -4.81
CA ARG A 68 -6.85 -8.60 -3.53
C ARG A 68 -7.96 -7.55 -3.45
N GLY A 69 -7.79 -6.43 -4.15
CA GLY A 69 -8.69 -5.28 -4.08
C GLY A 69 -8.61 -4.52 -2.76
N GLY A 70 -9.05 -3.27 -2.78
CA GLY A 70 -9.30 -2.51 -1.57
C GLY A 70 -10.08 -1.24 -1.87
N MET A 71 -11.04 -0.94 -1.00
CA MET A 71 -11.85 0.27 -1.06
C MET A 71 -11.37 1.26 -0.01
N LEU A 72 -11.22 2.52 -0.40
CA LEU A 72 -10.78 3.60 0.48
C LEU A 72 -11.85 4.71 0.48
N LEU A 73 -12.16 5.20 1.67
CA LEU A 73 -12.93 6.42 1.87
C LEU A 73 -11.94 7.57 2.02
N CYS A 74 -12.08 8.58 1.18
CA CYS A 74 -11.10 9.64 1.05
C CYS A 74 -11.74 11.01 1.27
N GLU A 75 -10.99 11.91 1.90
CA GLU A 75 -11.38 13.30 2.06
C GLU A 75 -10.19 14.22 1.81
N GLN A 76 -10.38 15.24 0.96
CA GLN A 76 -9.48 16.38 0.81
C GLN A 76 -9.81 17.42 1.87
N ALA A 77 -9.03 17.46 2.95
CA ALA A 77 -9.21 18.33 4.11
C ALA A 77 -8.17 19.47 4.12
N GLY A 78 -8.31 20.41 3.18
CA GLY A 78 -7.38 21.53 3.04
C GLY A 78 -5.98 21.06 2.62
N GLU A 79 -4.98 21.29 3.48
CA GLU A 79 -3.59 20.85 3.26
C GLU A 79 -3.33 19.38 3.63
N ARG A 80 -4.36 18.67 4.11
CA ARG A 80 -4.27 17.26 4.49
C ARG A 80 -5.24 16.41 3.70
N VAL A 81 -4.95 15.12 3.65
CA VAL A 81 -5.90 14.10 3.19
C VAL A 81 -6.26 13.17 4.34
N VAL A 82 -7.50 12.73 4.38
CA VAL A 82 -7.95 11.66 5.26
C VAL A 82 -8.20 10.41 4.44
N ILE A 83 -7.72 9.28 4.93
CA ILE A 83 -7.87 7.97 4.29
C ILE A 83 -8.46 7.04 5.33
N GLY A 84 -9.63 6.48 5.02
CA GLY A 84 -10.34 5.49 5.82
C GLY A 84 -10.56 4.20 5.05
N GLY A 85 -10.74 3.11 5.79
CA GLY A 85 -11.01 1.80 5.23
C GLY A 85 -11.49 0.84 6.32
N ARG A 86 -12.04 -0.30 5.90
CA ARG A 86 -12.39 -1.38 6.82
C ARG A 86 -11.19 -2.30 7.02
N ALA A 87 -11.02 -2.79 8.24
CA ALA A 87 -10.04 -3.81 8.58
C ALA A 87 -10.73 -5.12 8.96
N ALA A 88 -10.07 -6.24 8.70
CA ALA A 88 -10.52 -7.57 9.13
C ALA A 88 -9.39 -8.24 9.91
N LEU A 89 -9.72 -8.78 11.09
CA LEU A 89 -8.78 -9.49 11.94
C LEU A 89 -8.49 -10.87 11.33
N TYR A 90 -7.22 -11.13 11.01
CA TYR A 90 -6.80 -12.43 10.48
C TYR A 90 -6.45 -13.44 11.58
N MET A 91 -5.71 -13.00 12.59
CA MET A 91 -5.19 -13.87 13.65
C MET A 91 -4.99 -13.06 14.93
N ILE A 92 -5.19 -13.71 16.07
CA ILE A 92 -4.74 -13.27 17.40
C ILE A 92 -3.69 -14.27 17.88
N GLY A 93 -2.57 -13.77 18.41
CA GLY A 93 -1.50 -14.59 18.96
C GLY A 93 -0.54 -13.80 19.84
N GLU A 94 0.42 -14.48 20.44
CA GLU A 94 1.44 -13.89 21.32
C GLU A 94 2.83 -14.01 20.67
N ILE A 95 3.62 -12.92 20.70
CA ILE A 95 5.01 -12.92 20.24
C ILE A 95 5.89 -12.90 21.48
N LEU A 96 6.58 -14.02 21.75
CA LEU A 96 7.50 -14.11 22.87
C LEU A 96 8.89 -13.60 22.46
N PRO A 97 9.52 -12.69 23.23
CA PRO A 97 10.89 -12.27 22.96
C PRO A 97 11.85 -13.44 23.16
N CYS A 98 12.83 -13.56 22.25
CA CYS A 98 13.87 -14.56 22.39
C CYS A 98 14.81 -14.17 23.55
N SER A 99 14.72 -14.89 24.68
CA SER A 99 15.67 -14.73 25.78
C SER A 99 17.00 -15.37 25.39
N SER A 100 17.93 -14.55 24.90
CA SER A 100 19.33 -14.88 24.55
C SER A 100 19.51 -16.00 23.51
N ARG A 101 20.12 -15.66 22.36
CA ARG A 101 20.75 -16.69 21.53
C ARG A 101 21.81 -17.40 22.38
N PRO A 102 21.83 -18.75 22.49
CA PRO A 102 23.00 -19.41 23.03
C PRO A 102 24.21 -18.99 22.19
N ALA A 103 25.31 -18.63 22.86
CA ALA A 103 26.57 -18.30 22.19
C ALA A 103 26.87 -19.41 21.19
N ARG A 104 27.24 -19.04 19.96
CA ARG A 104 27.69 -20.02 18.96
C ARG A 104 28.84 -20.82 19.58
N ASP A 105 28.58 -22.05 20.02
CA ASP A 105 29.63 -23.00 20.39
C ASP A 105 30.51 -23.17 19.16
N GLY A 106 31.76 -22.76 19.28
CA GLY A 106 32.76 -22.69 18.20
C GLY A 106 33.22 -24.04 17.67
N ARG A 107 32.38 -25.08 17.71
CA ARG A 107 32.69 -26.36 17.08
C ARG A 107 32.54 -26.25 15.58
N ARG A 108 33.66 -25.96 14.92
CA ARG A 108 33.89 -26.27 13.50
C ARG A 108 33.53 -27.74 13.30
N ILE A 109 32.46 -27.99 12.55
CA ILE A 109 32.21 -29.28 11.93
C ILE A 109 33.11 -29.36 10.69
N GLY A 110 34.06 -30.30 10.70
CA GLY A 110 34.70 -30.85 9.50
C GLY A 110 36.20 -30.57 9.31
N SER A 111 37.05 -31.43 9.90
CA SER A 111 38.31 -31.85 9.28
C SER A 111 38.54 -33.33 9.61
N ALA A 112 38.00 -34.21 8.78
CA ALA A 112 38.45 -35.55 8.42
C ALA A 112 37.36 -36.21 7.57
#